data_AF-A0A8H4K8X9-F1
#
_entry.id   AF-A0A8H4K8X9-F1
#
_cell.length_a   1.000
_cell.length_b   1.000
_cell.length_c   1.000
_cell.angle_alpha   90.00
_cell.angle_beta   90.00
_cell.angle_gamma   90.00
#
_symmetry.space_group_name_H-M   'P 1'
#
loop_
_entity.id
_entity.type
_entity.pdbx_description
1 polymer ?
#
loop_
_entity_poly.entity_id
_entity_poly.type
_entity_poly.pdbx_seq_one_letter_code
_entity_poly.pdbx_strand_id
1 'polypeptide(L)'
;MIKIQRRKSGSMDISDISSSQETVEDPTLPGSSAEGASIILTPENAEARLAFFNVAEWLHKQSDDPQIQAAQRHTRKCMWISPKQHKDSEVSQLLRGASESLLSSSPISSPRNTTWSFRPIKSKPGDQNQMGIWTGHYYISLDEPPRNPSRGWVVGAFRDGLHLNDIVLCLHSSADKAYNVRRNQAVLQIDDTGFIYVQPITGRSVTKVNGEKISRKRVFNQLSARLAFGSLCYRIQYSRGSYADDYPSRVQHYLEEHLDVHTTLLELSLTPTPSEKSPITIGQWTVSAGAVGKGASGMVSIASNVQGQRVALKRVQVGKDRECVRKVQTKLETLAVLSQRKNENRLLQLIEVITDDVRSTNRIADVCFVQEPAAQDIVSNGLTRGLFKQGDE
;
A
#
# COMPACT_ATOMS: atom_id res chain seq x y z
N MET A 1 -24.88 36.61 -66.19
CA MET A 1 -23.92 37.49 -65.45
C MET A 1 -24.11 37.26 -63.97
N ILE A 2 -23.28 36.42 -63.35
CA ILE A 2 -23.38 36.06 -61.92
C ILE A 2 -22.11 36.56 -61.23
N LYS A 3 -22.30 37.44 -60.23
CA LYS A 3 -21.24 38.02 -59.39
C LYS A 3 -20.68 36.94 -58.45
N ILE A 4 -19.37 36.73 -58.53
CA ILE A 4 -18.60 35.91 -57.59
C ILE A 4 -18.24 36.78 -56.39
N GLN A 5 -18.68 36.39 -55.19
CA GLN A 5 -18.36 37.06 -53.93
C GLN A 5 -17.25 36.28 -53.22
N ARG A 6 -16.03 36.83 -53.21
CA ARG A 6 -14.86 36.29 -52.51
C ARG A 6 -15.11 36.31 -51.00
N ARG A 7 -15.09 35.14 -50.35
CA ARG A 7 -14.98 35.02 -48.88
C ARG A 7 -13.53 35.30 -48.47
N LYS A 8 -13.35 36.24 -47.54
CA LYS A 8 -12.09 36.52 -46.84
C LYS A 8 -11.63 35.28 -46.06
N SER A 9 -10.36 34.94 -46.22
CA SER A 9 -9.63 34.03 -45.34
C SER A 9 -9.47 34.70 -43.97
N GLY A 10 -10.20 34.20 -42.97
CA GLY A 10 -9.93 34.51 -41.58
C GLY A 10 -8.72 33.70 -41.11
N SER A 11 -7.70 34.40 -40.63
CA SER A 11 -6.61 33.84 -39.82
C SER A 11 -7.23 33.14 -38.62
N MET A 12 -7.04 31.83 -38.51
CA MET A 12 -7.48 31.05 -37.36
C MET A 12 -6.29 31.00 -36.40
N ASP A 13 -6.43 31.72 -35.28
CA ASP A 13 -5.47 31.76 -34.18
C ASP A 13 -5.13 30.36 -33.69
N ILE A 14 -3.83 30.03 -33.69
CA ILE A 14 -3.26 28.80 -33.13
C ILE A 14 -3.04 29.01 -31.62
N SER A 15 -4.11 29.37 -30.90
CA SER A 15 -4.04 29.57 -29.45
C SER A 15 -5.28 29.07 -28.72
N ASP A 16 -5.85 27.95 -29.15
CA ASP A 16 -6.87 27.22 -28.39
C ASP A 16 -6.83 25.70 -28.67
N ILE A 17 -5.65 25.09 -28.45
CA ILE A 17 -5.60 23.66 -28.16
C ILE A 17 -5.34 23.54 -26.67
N SER A 18 -6.42 23.47 -25.90
CA SER A 18 -6.40 23.03 -24.50
C SER A 18 -5.82 21.62 -24.47
N SER A 19 -4.55 21.51 -24.08
CA SER A 19 -3.86 20.23 -23.88
C SER A 19 -4.41 19.59 -22.60
N SER A 20 -5.54 18.89 -22.73
CA SER A 20 -6.26 18.27 -21.62
C SER A 20 -5.79 16.85 -21.30
N GLN A 21 -4.50 16.56 -21.48
CA GLN A 21 -3.86 15.34 -20.99
C GLN A 21 -2.46 15.68 -20.51
N GLU A 22 -2.39 16.24 -19.29
CA GLU A 22 -1.15 16.22 -18.52
C GLU A 22 -0.72 14.76 -18.38
N THR A 23 0.43 14.41 -18.93
CA THR A 23 1.00 13.08 -18.79
C THR A 23 1.22 12.84 -17.30
N VAL A 24 0.57 11.85 -16.71
CA VAL A 24 0.87 11.43 -15.34
C VAL A 24 2.34 11.04 -15.35
N GLU A 25 3.20 11.88 -14.76
CA GLU A 25 4.62 11.58 -14.62
C GLU A 25 4.72 10.29 -13.80
N ASP A 26 5.10 9.17 -14.44
CA ASP A 26 5.35 7.92 -13.75
C ASP A 26 6.78 7.99 -13.16
N PRO A 27 6.90 8.12 -11.83
CA PRO A 27 8.16 8.31 -11.16
C PRO A 27 8.96 7.01 -11.02
N THR A 28 8.41 5.88 -11.47
CA THR A 28 9.07 4.57 -11.49
C THR A 28 9.74 4.29 -12.83
N LEU A 29 9.71 5.25 -13.76
CA LEU A 29 10.39 5.14 -15.04
C LEU A 29 11.91 5.09 -14.86
N PRO A 30 12.62 4.41 -15.78
CA PRO A 30 14.07 4.34 -15.74
C PRO A 30 14.77 5.70 -15.63
N GLY A 31 15.74 5.81 -14.74
CA GLY A 31 16.49 7.03 -14.46
C GLY A 31 15.87 7.96 -13.40
N SER A 32 14.71 7.61 -12.84
CA SER A 32 14.12 8.29 -11.69
C SER A 32 14.65 7.74 -10.37
N SER A 33 14.65 8.54 -9.30
CA SER A 33 15.03 8.08 -7.96
C SER A 33 14.13 6.97 -7.40
N ALA A 34 12.91 6.84 -7.94
CA ALA A 34 11.93 5.83 -7.56
C ALA A 34 11.86 4.62 -8.51
N GLU A 35 12.79 4.49 -9.47
CA GLU A 35 12.82 3.39 -10.45
C GLU A 35 12.79 2.00 -9.78
N GLY A 36 13.64 1.81 -8.77
CA GLY A 36 13.76 0.55 -8.03
C GLY A 36 12.74 0.37 -6.90
N ALA A 37 11.77 1.28 -6.76
CA ALA A 37 10.82 1.25 -5.66
C ALA A 37 10.02 -0.06 -5.63
N SER A 38 9.76 -0.55 -4.43
CA SER A 38 8.89 -1.68 -4.14
C SER A 38 7.45 -1.25 -3.94
N ILE A 39 7.26 -0.14 -3.21
CA ILE A 39 5.94 0.49 -3.02
C ILE A 39 6.02 2.00 -3.10
N ILE A 40 4.90 2.61 -3.47
CA ILE A 40 4.65 4.05 -3.50
C ILE A 40 3.52 4.40 -2.53
N LEU A 41 3.65 5.55 -1.87
CA LEU A 41 2.64 6.20 -1.03
C LEU A 41 2.28 7.57 -1.63
N THR A 42 1.17 7.62 -2.35
CA THR A 42 0.70 8.84 -3.02
C THR A 42 -0.29 9.59 -2.13
N PRO A 43 -0.09 10.89 -1.82
CA PRO A 43 -1.04 11.70 -1.07
C PRO A 43 -2.42 11.77 -1.78
N GLU A 44 -3.51 11.45 -1.09
CA GLU A 44 -4.87 11.41 -1.69
C GLU A 44 -5.77 12.58 -1.30
N ASN A 45 -5.70 13.07 -0.06
CA ASN A 45 -6.51 14.20 0.40
C ASN A 45 -5.72 15.51 0.47
N ALA A 46 -6.43 16.63 0.49
CA ALA A 46 -5.85 17.96 0.55
C ALA A 46 -4.87 18.13 1.74
N GLU A 47 -5.19 17.58 2.91
CA GLU A 47 -4.30 17.63 4.06
C GLU A 47 -2.97 16.89 3.82
N ALA A 48 -3.01 15.72 3.18
CA ALA A 48 -1.79 14.97 2.85
C ALA A 48 -0.96 15.68 1.76
N ARG A 49 -1.61 16.28 0.75
CA ARG A 49 -0.91 17.06 -0.28
C ARG A 49 -0.27 18.33 0.29
N LEU A 50 -0.97 19.04 1.18
CA LEU A 50 -0.41 20.19 1.89
C LEU A 50 0.74 19.79 2.83
N ALA A 51 0.60 18.68 3.56
CA ALA A 51 1.66 18.18 4.44
C ALA A 51 2.91 17.77 3.64
N PHE A 52 2.72 17.05 2.53
CA PHE A 52 3.79 16.70 1.59
C PHE A 52 4.49 17.96 1.05
N PHE A 53 3.73 18.95 0.59
CA PHE A 53 4.25 20.23 0.11
C PHE A 53 5.13 20.91 1.16
N ASN A 54 4.70 20.94 2.42
CA ASN A 54 5.49 21.55 3.51
C ASN A 54 6.82 20.82 3.74
N VAL A 55 6.81 19.48 3.67
CA VAL A 55 8.04 18.68 3.74
C VAL A 55 8.94 18.95 2.54
N ALA A 56 8.38 19.03 1.33
CA ALA A 56 9.12 19.37 0.12
C ALA A 56 9.77 20.76 0.23
N GLU A 57 9.03 21.78 0.67
CA GLU A 57 9.57 23.12 0.93
C GLU A 57 10.71 23.10 1.95
N TRP A 58 10.56 22.32 3.03
CA TRP A 58 11.63 22.16 4.01
C TRP A 58 12.88 21.49 3.42
N LEU A 59 12.74 20.53 2.50
CA LEU A 59 13.85 19.91 1.80
C LEU A 59 14.57 20.85 0.81
N HIS A 60 13.90 21.90 0.33
CA HIS A 60 14.50 22.92 -0.54
C HIS A 60 15.24 24.02 0.24
N LYS A 61 14.92 24.20 1.53
CA LYS A 61 15.59 25.19 2.38
C LYS A 61 16.99 24.72 2.79
N GLN A 62 17.99 25.56 2.55
CA GLN A 62 19.33 25.35 3.10
C GLN A 62 19.31 25.62 4.62
N SER A 63 20.02 24.79 5.37
CA SER A 63 20.18 24.92 6.82
C SER A 63 21.66 24.81 7.16
N ASP A 64 22.14 25.65 8.07
CA ASP A 64 23.51 25.61 8.57
C ASP A 64 23.70 24.55 9.68
N ASP A 65 22.61 23.97 10.20
CA ASP A 65 22.65 22.93 11.22
C ASP A 65 22.97 21.56 10.59
N PRO A 66 24.10 20.92 10.93
CA PRO A 66 24.47 19.61 10.40
C PRO A 66 23.44 18.51 10.67
N GLN A 67 22.71 18.58 11.78
CA GLN A 67 21.68 17.59 12.12
C GLN A 67 20.47 17.73 11.21
N ILE A 68 20.05 18.96 10.93
CA ILE A 68 18.95 19.25 10.00
C ILE A 68 19.35 18.82 8.58
N GLN A 69 20.58 19.11 8.14
CA GLN A 69 21.07 18.67 6.83
C GLN A 69 21.08 17.13 6.71
N ALA A 70 21.52 16.43 7.76
CA ALA A 70 21.50 14.96 7.78
C ALA A 70 20.06 14.42 7.71
N ALA A 71 19.13 15.05 8.42
CA ALA A 71 17.71 14.70 8.39
C ALA A 71 17.07 14.95 7.02
N GLN A 72 17.37 16.08 6.38
CA GLN A 72 16.90 16.41 5.03
C GLN A 72 17.45 15.40 4.01
N ARG A 73 18.76 15.08 4.07
CA ARG A 73 19.39 14.09 3.21
C ARG A 73 18.76 12.70 3.36
N HIS A 74 18.50 12.28 4.60
CA HIS A 74 17.84 11.00 4.88
C HIS A 74 16.40 10.97 4.36
N THR A 75 15.61 12.01 4.65
CA THR A 75 14.20 12.10 4.23
C THR A 75 14.06 12.10 2.70
N ARG A 76 15.00 12.72 1.98
CA ARG A 76 15.00 12.79 0.53
C ARG A 76 15.11 11.43 -0.15
N LYS A 77 15.72 10.42 0.49
CA LYS A 77 15.87 9.06 -0.04
C LYS A 77 14.54 8.34 -0.29
N CYS A 78 13.52 8.68 0.48
CA CYS A 78 12.21 8.04 0.41
C CYS A 78 11.14 8.94 -0.23
N MET A 79 11.55 9.98 -0.96
CA MET A 79 10.62 11.01 -1.44
C MET A 79 11.01 11.45 -2.85
N TRP A 80 10.06 11.35 -3.77
CA TRP A 80 10.18 11.92 -5.10
C TRP A 80 9.28 13.14 -5.19
N ILE A 81 9.84 14.25 -5.65
CA ILE A 81 9.15 15.55 -5.76
C ILE A 81 9.12 15.90 -7.25
N SER A 82 7.92 16.19 -7.77
CA SER A 82 7.78 16.62 -9.16
C SER A 82 8.57 17.92 -9.38
N PRO A 83 9.27 18.06 -10.53
CA PRO A 83 10.03 19.27 -10.84
C PRO A 83 9.14 20.50 -11.05
N LYS A 84 7.82 20.34 -11.19
CA LYS A 84 6.87 21.42 -11.43
C LYS A 84 5.90 21.55 -10.26
N GLN A 85 5.51 22.78 -9.97
CA GLN A 85 4.41 23.04 -9.05
C GLN A 85 3.08 22.95 -9.80
N HIS A 86 2.10 22.33 -9.16
CA HIS A 86 0.74 22.19 -9.70
C HIS A 86 -0.24 23.01 -8.87
N LYS A 87 -1.28 23.53 -9.54
CA LYS A 87 -2.35 24.26 -8.85
C LYS A 87 -3.30 23.26 -8.20
N ASP A 88 -3.58 23.45 -6.91
CA ASP A 88 -4.50 22.59 -6.17
C ASP A 88 -5.61 23.42 -5.51
N SER A 89 -6.82 23.24 -6.01
CA SER A 89 -8.00 24.00 -5.57
C SER A 89 -8.48 23.58 -4.18
N GLU A 90 -8.38 22.29 -3.82
CA GLU A 90 -8.80 21.78 -2.52
C GLU A 90 -7.83 22.24 -1.42
N VAL A 91 -6.52 22.21 -1.68
CA VAL A 91 -5.51 22.77 -0.76
C VAL A 91 -5.68 24.28 -0.62
N SER A 92 -5.96 24.99 -1.72
CA SER A 92 -6.26 26.43 -1.67
C SER A 92 -7.51 26.73 -0.83
N GLN A 93 -8.55 25.90 -0.92
CA GLN A 93 -9.75 26.01 -0.08
C GLN A 93 -9.45 25.72 1.39
N LEU A 94 -8.68 24.67 1.68
CA LEU A 94 -8.27 24.29 3.03
C LEU A 94 -7.52 25.43 3.74
N LEU A 95 -6.59 26.08 3.04
CA LEU A 95 -5.83 27.22 3.58
C LEU A 95 -6.71 28.45 3.82
N ARG A 96 -7.70 28.72 2.95
CA ARG A 96 -8.68 29.79 3.15
C ARG A 96 -9.57 29.52 4.36
N GLY A 97 -10.15 28.32 4.46
CA GLY A 97 -11.02 27.96 5.57
C GLY A 97 -10.31 27.99 6.94
N ALA A 98 -9.04 27.60 6.99
CA ALA A 98 -8.24 27.72 8.20
C ALA A 98 -8.02 29.19 8.61
N SER A 99 -7.76 30.07 7.63
CA SER A 99 -7.56 31.51 7.86
C SER A 99 -8.84 32.21 8.33
N GLU A 100 -10.00 31.84 7.79
CA GLU A 100 -11.31 32.39 8.19
C GLU A 100 -11.72 31.95 9.60
N SER A 101 -11.39 30.71 10.01
CA SER A 101 -11.67 30.24 11.38
C SER A 101 -10.89 31.02 12.46
N LEU A 102 -9.69 31.50 12.13
CA LEU A 102 -8.86 32.32 13.00
C LEU A 102 -9.35 33.77 13.12
N LEU A 103 -10.06 34.27 12.10
CA LEU A 103 -10.61 35.63 12.07
C LEU A 103 -11.98 35.74 12.76
N SER A 104 -12.71 34.63 12.91
CA SER A 104 -14.02 34.57 13.59
C SER A 104 -13.92 34.51 15.14
N SER A 105 -12.70 34.36 15.68
CA SER A 105 -12.46 34.12 17.10
C SER A 105 -11.80 35.30 17.80
N SER A 106 -12.54 36.28 18.33
CA SER A 106 -12.06 37.24 19.36
C SER A 106 -13.17 38.12 19.96
N PRO A 107 -13.11 38.52 21.27
CA PRO A 107 -11.93 39.24 21.77
C PRO A 107 -11.44 38.97 23.24
N ILE A 108 -10.19 39.45 23.48
CA ILE A 108 -9.45 39.72 24.76
C ILE A 108 -8.73 38.48 25.36
N SER A 109 -7.39 38.36 25.52
CA SER A 109 -6.28 39.32 25.74
C SER A 109 -4.90 38.68 25.45
N SER A 110 -3.93 39.54 25.13
CA SER A 110 -2.45 39.36 25.05
C SER A 110 -1.83 38.57 23.88
N PRO A 111 -0.78 39.11 23.22
CA PRO A 111 -0.24 38.58 21.97
C PRO A 111 0.75 37.46 22.23
N ARG A 112 0.47 36.27 21.70
CA ARG A 112 1.54 35.39 21.21
C ARG A 112 1.27 35.15 19.74
N ASN A 113 2.23 35.58 18.93
CA ASN A 113 2.26 35.45 17.48
C ASN A 113 1.98 34.00 17.04
N THR A 114 0.73 33.71 16.68
CA THR A 114 0.37 32.52 15.91
C THR A 114 0.60 32.82 14.44
N THR A 115 1.85 33.01 14.06
CA THR A 115 2.21 33.10 12.65
C THR A 115 2.33 31.69 12.12
N TRP A 116 1.26 31.20 11.48
CA TRP A 116 1.47 30.37 10.30
C TRP A 116 2.35 31.20 9.37
N SER A 117 3.66 30.97 9.38
CA SER A 117 4.59 31.70 8.51
C SER A 117 4.49 31.17 7.08
N PHE A 118 3.27 31.08 6.56
CA PHE A 118 3.03 31.29 5.15
C PHE A 118 3.06 32.81 4.98
N ARG A 119 4.10 33.35 4.35
CA ARG A 119 3.92 34.64 3.68
C ARG A 119 2.92 34.34 2.56
N PRO A 120 1.68 34.86 2.60
CA PRO A 120 0.89 34.87 1.39
C PRO A 120 1.73 35.70 0.42
N ILE A 121 2.04 35.16 -0.74
CA ILE A 121 2.49 35.99 -1.85
C ILE A 121 1.43 37.09 -1.94
N LYS A 122 1.82 38.34 -1.72
CA LYS A 122 0.93 39.51 -1.84
C LYS A 122 0.51 39.60 -3.30
N SER A 123 -0.47 38.81 -3.73
CA SER A 123 -1.15 39.00 -4.99
C SER A 123 -2.12 40.17 -4.82
N LYS A 124 -2.08 41.09 -5.77
CA LYS A 124 -2.98 42.24 -5.83
C LYS A 124 -4.45 41.77 -5.76
N PRO A 125 -5.35 42.57 -5.17
CA PRO A 125 -6.77 42.25 -5.14
C PRO A 125 -7.29 42.20 -6.59
N GLY A 126 -7.58 41.00 -7.08
CA GLY A 126 -8.02 40.75 -8.47
C GLY A 126 -7.59 39.40 -9.03
N ASP A 127 -6.50 38.81 -8.52
CA ASP A 127 -6.05 37.48 -8.94
C ASP A 127 -6.65 36.42 -8.01
N GLN A 128 -7.63 35.65 -8.49
CA GLN A 128 -8.04 34.38 -7.85
C GLN A 128 -6.93 33.32 -8.04
N ASN A 129 -5.71 33.62 -7.58
CA ASN A 129 -4.54 32.78 -7.77
C ASN A 129 -4.63 31.55 -6.87
N GLN A 130 -5.00 30.43 -7.48
CA GLN A 130 -4.80 29.09 -6.95
C GLN A 130 -3.31 28.91 -6.63
N MET A 131 -3.00 28.52 -5.39
CA MET A 131 -1.63 28.33 -4.94
C MET A 131 -0.99 27.15 -5.66
N GLY A 132 0.21 27.36 -6.20
CA GLY A 132 1.05 26.26 -6.70
C GLY A 132 1.66 25.50 -5.53
N ILE A 133 1.52 24.17 -5.54
CA ILE A 133 2.13 23.27 -4.56
C ILE A 133 3.05 22.27 -5.26
N TRP A 134 4.14 21.91 -4.59
CA TRP A 134 4.93 20.72 -4.95
C TRP A 134 4.11 19.46 -4.73
N THR A 135 4.06 18.62 -5.76
CA THR A 135 3.40 17.31 -5.73
C THR A 135 4.46 16.21 -5.79
N GLY A 136 4.04 14.98 -5.52
CA GLY A 136 4.92 13.82 -5.54
C GLY A 136 4.39 12.72 -4.64
N HIS A 137 5.29 11.85 -4.19
CA HIS A 137 4.95 10.70 -3.36
C HIS A 137 6.15 10.28 -2.52
N TYR A 138 5.87 9.47 -1.51
CA TYR A 138 6.92 8.72 -0.83
C TYR A 138 7.06 7.35 -1.48
N TYR A 139 8.24 6.75 -1.37
CA TYR A 139 8.48 5.39 -1.84
C TYR A 139 9.43 4.66 -0.90
N ILE A 140 9.38 3.34 -0.97
CA ILE A 140 10.32 2.44 -0.28
C ILE A 140 10.99 1.59 -1.35
N SER A 141 12.31 1.45 -1.26
CA SER A 141 13.12 0.55 -2.07
C SER A 141 13.85 -0.42 -1.15
N LEU A 142 13.95 -1.69 -1.54
CA LEU A 142 14.77 -2.67 -0.82
C LEU A 142 16.26 -2.37 -0.95
N ASP A 143 16.68 -1.67 -2.00
CA ASP A 143 18.09 -1.31 -2.22
C ASP A 143 18.53 -0.14 -1.33
N GLU A 144 17.57 0.60 -0.78
CA GLU A 144 17.78 1.69 0.17
C GLU A 144 17.09 1.36 1.51
N PRO A 145 17.70 0.47 2.33
CA PRO A 145 17.11 0.04 3.59
C PRO A 145 16.95 1.21 4.58
N PRO A 146 16.03 1.10 5.56
CA PRO A 146 15.85 2.14 6.57
C PRO A 146 17.07 2.21 7.50
N ARG A 147 17.17 3.26 8.32
CA ARG A 147 18.32 3.42 9.24
C ARG A 147 18.52 2.23 10.19
N ASN A 148 17.43 1.56 10.52
CA ASN A 148 17.46 0.33 11.30
C ASN A 148 16.57 -0.71 10.60
N PRO A 149 17.16 -1.59 9.77
CA PRO A 149 16.42 -2.58 9.00
C PRO A 149 15.57 -3.50 9.88
N SER A 150 16.06 -3.99 11.01
CA SER A 150 15.26 -4.85 11.92
C SER A 150 14.00 -4.15 12.47
N ARG A 151 13.99 -2.82 12.51
CA ARG A 151 12.83 -2.02 12.93
C ARG A 151 11.90 -1.65 11.76
N GLY A 152 12.39 -1.65 10.53
CA GLY A 152 11.66 -1.18 9.34
C GLY A 152 11.61 0.33 9.18
N TRP A 153 10.97 0.78 8.10
CA TRP A 153 10.80 2.20 7.78
C TRP A 153 9.81 2.84 8.75
N VAL A 154 10.32 3.70 9.62
CA VAL A 154 9.49 4.42 10.58
C VAL A 154 8.84 5.61 9.89
N VAL A 155 7.50 5.66 9.93
CA VAL A 155 6.68 6.75 9.38
C VAL A 155 6.11 7.61 10.51
N GLY A 156 6.09 8.93 10.32
CA GLY A 156 5.41 9.85 11.24
C GLY A 156 5.78 11.32 11.09
N ALA A 157 5.43 12.13 12.09
CA ALA A 157 5.75 13.55 12.13
C ALA A 157 7.22 13.78 12.49
N PHE A 158 7.89 14.67 11.76
CA PHE A 158 9.21 15.14 12.14
C PHE A 158 9.14 15.86 13.49
N ARG A 159 10.11 15.60 14.37
CA ARG A 159 10.32 16.34 15.61
C ARG A 159 11.81 16.42 15.86
N ASP A 160 12.27 17.58 16.31
CA ASP A 160 13.68 17.81 16.62
C ASP A 160 14.23 16.74 17.58
N GLY A 161 15.45 16.29 17.31
CA GLY A 161 16.19 15.32 18.12
C GLY A 161 16.71 14.10 17.35
N LEU A 162 17.41 13.23 18.09
CA LEU A 162 18.23 12.13 17.56
C LEU A 162 17.46 11.04 16.80
N HIS A 163 16.17 10.88 17.07
CA HIS A 163 15.33 9.85 16.46
C HIS A 163 14.54 10.43 15.28
N LEU A 164 15.12 10.31 14.09
CA LEU A 164 14.50 10.69 12.83
C LEU A 164 13.69 9.51 12.29
N ASN A 165 12.52 9.82 11.75
CA ASN A 165 11.75 8.88 10.94
C ASN A 165 12.43 8.70 9.58
N ASP A 166 12.24 7.53 8.96
CA ASP A 166 12.66 7.31 7.58
C ASP A 166 11.75 8.03 6.61
N ILE A 167 10.46 8.07 6.91
CA ILE A 167 9.45 8.79 6.13
C ILE A 167 8.79 9.87 7.01
N VAL A 168 9.05 11.12 6.68
CA VAL A 168 8.48 12.30 7.34
C VAL A 168 7.18 12.70 6.65
N LEU A 169 6.05 12.45 7.31
CA LEU A 169 4.71 12.74 6.78
C LEU A 169 4.29 14.21 6.92
N CYS A 170 4.77 14.87 7.97
CA CYS A 170 4.52 16.28 8.23
C CYS A 170 5.60 16.85 9.17
N LEU A 171 5.76 18.17 9.14
CA LEU A 171 6.67 18.90 10.02
C LEU A 171 5.94 19.30 11.31
N HIS A 172 6.64 19.27 12.45
CA HIS A 172 6.16 19.89 13.68
C HIS A 172 6.06 21.40 13.46
N SER A 173 4.94 21.99 13.83
CA SER A 173 4.76 23.44 13.90
C SER A 173 3.79 23.70 15.02
N SER A 174 4.03 24.71 15.86
CA SER A 174 3.26 25.07 17.07
C SER A 174 1.71 24.98 16.98
N ALA A 175 1.13 24.92 15.78
CA ALA A 175 -0.20 24.39 15.47
C ALA A 175 -0.30 22.82 15.54
N ASP A 176 0.40 22.20 16.50
CA ASP A 176 0.87 20.79 16.52
C ASP A 176 -0.18 19.68 16.58
N LYS A 177 -1.45 20.01 16.36
CA LYS A 177 -2.57 19.06 16.31
C LYS A 177 -3.28 19.03 14.96
N ALA A 178 -2.83 19.79 13.96
CA ALA A 178 -3.54 19.94 12.69
C ALA A 178 -3.88 18.59 12.03
N TYR A 179 -2.94 17.64 12.04
CA TYR A 179 -3.12 16.35 11.37
C TYR A 179 -3.30 15.14 12.27
N ASN A 180 -3.17 15.31 13.60
CA ASN A 180 -3.19 14.20 14.58
C ASN A 180 -2.18 13.07 14.26
N VAL A 181 -1.05 13.38 13.63
CA VAL A 181 0.04 12.44 13.35
C VAL A 181 1.04 12.44 14.50
N ARG A 182 1.39 11.25 15.00
CA ARG A 182 2.40 11.11 16.06
C ARG A 182 3.81 11.20 15.49
N ARG A 183 4.79 11.48 16.36
CA ARG A 183 6.23 11.42 16.01
C ARG A 183 6.56 10.09 15.33
N ASN A 184 6.30 8.99 16.02
CA ASN A 184 6.47 7.63 15.50
C ASN A 184 5.07 7.05 15.33
N GLN A 185 4.50 7.15 14.14
CA GLN A 185 3.12 6.77 13.88
C GLN A 185 3.00 5.26 13.66
N ALA A 186 3.77 4.73 12.71
CA ALA A 186 3.75 3.34 12.30
C ALA A 186 5.12 2.90 11.75
N VAL A 187 5.25 1.61 11.49
CA VAL A 187 6.35 0.99 10.75
C VAL A 187 5.79 0.40 9.46
N LEU A 188 6.52 0.58 8.37
CA LEU A 188 6.39 -0.21 7.16
C LEU A 188 7.58 -1.16 7.08
N GLN A 189 7.34 -2.40 6.68
CA GLN A 189 8.39 -3.43 6.57
C GLN A 189 7.91 -4.60 5.69
N ILE A 190 8.84 -5.44 5.24
CA ILE A 190 8.54 -6.67 4.50
C ILE A 190 8.29 -7.86 5.44
N ASP A 191 7.30 -8.67 5.09
CA ASP A 191 6.94 -9.91 5.76
C ASP A 191 7.72 -11.11 5.21
N ASP A 192 7.77 -12.23 5.92
CA ASP A 192 8.34 -13.49 5.42
C ASP A 192 7.62 -14.02 4.16
N THR A 193 6.37 -13.60 3.96
CA THR A 193 5.61 -13.82 2.72
C THR A 193 6.05 -12.97 1.54
N GLY A 194 6.97 -12.01 1.73
CA GLY A 194 7.38 -11.04 0.72
C GLY A 194 6.43 -9.86 0.53
N PHE A 195 5.28 -9.85 1.22
CA PHE A 195 4.38 -8.69 1.21
C PHE A 195 4.90 -7.58 2.10
N ILE A 196 4.68 -6.33 1.69
CA ILE A 196 4.85 -5.20 2.59
C ILE A 196 3.71 -5.20 3.61
N TYR A 197 4.02 -4.84 4.85
CA TYR A 197 3.04 -4.63 5.91
C TYR A 197 3.16 -3.24 6.54
N VAL A 198 2.08 -2.83 7.19
CA VAL A 198 2.05 -1.70 8.10
C VAL A 198 1.71 -2.14 9.52
N GLN A 199 2.38 -1.59 10.50
CA GLN A 199 2.11 -1.83 11.92
C GLN A 199 2.12 -0.52 12.72
N PRO A 200 1.06 -0.19 13.47
CA PRO A 200 1.10 0.93 14.40
C PRO A 200 2.16 0.71 15.48
N ILE A 201 2.99 1.72 15.76
CA ILE A 201 4.04 1.61 16.79
C ILE A 201 3.43 1.56 18.19
N THR A 202 2.29 2.23 18.39
CA THR A 202 1.57 2.23 19.67
C THR A 202 0.08 2.06 19.42
N GLY A 203 -0.65 1.46 20.37
CA GLY A 203 -2.12 1.38 20.30
C GLY A 203 -2.83 2.75 20.32
N ARG A 204 -2.10 3.82 20.68
CA ARG A 204 -2.56 5.21 20.64
C ARG A 204 -2.38 5.86 19.27
N SER A 205 -1.63 5.26 18.35
CA SER A 205 -1.51 5.72 16.97
C SER A 205 -2.79 5.40 16.21
N VAL A 206 -3.40 6.41 15.57
CA VAL A 206 -4.57 6.21 14.71
C VAL A 206 -4.06 5.94 13.30
N THR A 207 -3.77 4.68 13.00
CA THR A 207 -3.44 4.22 11.65
C THR A 207 -4.62 3.41 11.12
N LYS A 208 -5.06 3.71 9.90
CA LYS A 208 -6.20 3.03 9.27
C LYS A 208 -5.80 2.46 7.91
N VAL A 209 -6.32 1.29 7.59
CA VAL A 209 -6.21 0.69 6.25
C VAL A 209 -7.63 0.50 5.71
N ASN A 210 -7.91 1.04 4.53
CA ASN A 210 -9.25 1.04 3.91
C ASN A 210 -10.35 1.56 4.87
N GLY A 211 -10.02 2.54 5.70
CA GLY A 211 -10.94 3.16 6.68
C GLY A 211 -11.00 2.46 8.04
N GLU A 212 -10.48 1.23 8.17
CA GLU A 212 -10.48 0.46 9.41
C GLU A 212 -9.25 0.76 10.26
N LYS A 213 -9.44 1.10 11.54
CA LYS A 213 -8.32 1.27 12.47
C LYS A 213 -7.66 -0.08 12.73
N ILE A 214 -6.36 -0.16 12.50
CA ILE A 214 -5.57 -1.35 12.81
C ILE A 214 -4.89 -1.20 14.17
N SER A 215 -4.74 -2.32 14.89
CA SER A 215 -4.04 -2.40 16.18
C SER A 215 -2.80 -3.31 16.12
N ARG A 216 -2.68 -4.11 15.06
CA ARG A 216 -1.60 -5.07 14.80
C ARG A 216 -1.10 -4.90 13.37
N LYS A 217 -0.08 -5.69 13.02
CA LYS A 217 0.41 -5.84 11.65
C LYS A 217 -0.74 -6.09 10.67
N ARG A 218 -0.72 -5.41 9.52
CA ARG A 218 -1.56 -5.69 8.36
C ARG A 218 -0.70 -5.74 7.11
N VAL A 219 -0.68 -6.89 6.42
CA VAL A 219 0.01 -7.06 5.15
C VAL A 219 -0.81 -6.48 4.00
N PHE A 220 -0.13 -6.03 2.96
CA PHE A 220 -0.72 -5.59 1.71
C PHE A 220 -0.65 -6.74 0.70
N ASN A 221 -1.65 -7.62 0.77
CA ASN A 221 -1.85 -8.73 -0.16
C ASN A 221 -2.74 -8.35 -1.37
N GLN A 222 -2.91 -7.05 -1.59
CA GLN A 222 -3.65 -6.44 -2.70
C GLN A 222 -2.74 -5.43 -3.39
N LEU A 223 -3.00 -5.17 -4.68
CA LEU A 223 -2.21 -4.21 -5.47
C LEU A 223 -2.16 -2.82 -4.81
N SER A 224 -3.31 -2.37 -4.29
CA SER A 224 -3.45 -1.05 -3.72
C SER A 224 -4.36 -1.05 -2.51
N ALA A 225 -4.11 -0.13 -1.58
CA ALA A 225 -4.98 0.14 -0.45
C ALA A 225 -4.94 1.63 -0.09
N ARG A 226 -5.94 2.08 0.66
CA ARG A 226 -5.92 3.41 1.27
C ARG A 226 -5.32 3.31 2.67
N LEU A 227 -4.27 4.05 2.93
CA LEU A 227 -3.56 4.11 4.20
C LEU A 227 -3.72 5.49 4.80
N ALA A 228 -4.22 5.57 6.04
CA ALA A 228 -4.37 6.85 6.73
C ALA A 228 -3.56 6.90 8.02
N PHE A 229 -2.90 8.02 8.24
CA PHE A 229 -2.13 8.36 9.43
C PHE A 229 -2.72 9.65 10.03
N GLY A 230 -3.47 9.54 11.13
CA GLY A 230 -4.25 10.69 11.62
C GLY A 230 -5.28 11.12 10.57
N SER A 231 -5.23 12.37 10.12
CA SER A 231 -6.05 12.89 9.01
C SER A 231 -5.37 12.83 7.64
N LEU A 232 -4.12 12.38 7.55
CA LEU A 232 -3.41 12.29 6.27
C LEU A 232 -3.74 10.95 5.59
N CYS A 233 -4.34 10.99 4.41
CA CYS A 233 -4.71 9.82 3.62
C CYS A 233 -3.76 9.67 2.41
N TYR A 234 -3.30 8.44 2.21
CA TYR A 234 -2.41 8.05 1.13
C TYR A 234 -2.95 6.82 0.42
N ARG A 235 -2.62 6.67 -0.85
CA ARG A 235 -2.74 5.42 -1.59
C ARG A 235 -1.42 4.69 -1.52
N ILE A 236 -1.41 3.49 -0.96
CA ILE A 236 -0.26 2.58 -1.05
C ILE A 236 -0.44 1.69 -2.27
N GLN A 237 0.61 1.54 -3.08
CA GLN A 237 0.62 0.71 -4.29
C GLN A 237 1.97 0.02 -4.46
N TYR A 238 1.95 -1.23 -4.91
CA TYR A 238 3.15 -1.88 -5.46
C TYR A 238 3.55 -1.17 -6.76
N SER A 239 4.83 -0.79 -6.85
CA SER A 239 5.38 -0.05 -8.00
C SER A 239 5.93 -0.98 -9.07
N ARG A 240 6.25 -0.43 -10.25
CA ARG A 240 6.83 -1.18 -11.36
C ARG A 240 8.04 -2.03 -10.96
N GLY A 241 8.93 -1.48 -10.11
CA GLY A 241 10.10 -2.20 -9.61
C GLY A 241 9.80 -3.49 -8.82
N SER A 242 8.59 -3.63 -8.28
CA SER A 242 8.14 -4.86 -7.59
C SER A 242 7.63 -5.97 -8.52
N TYR A 243 7.51 -5.68 -9.81
CA TYR A 243 7.16 -6.63 -10.87
C TYR A 243 8.34 -6.97 -11.77
N ALA A 244 9.54 -6.48 -11.46
CA ALA A 244 10.75 -6.87 -12.16
C ALA A 244 11.10 -8.33 -11.87
N ASP A 245 11.69 -9.02 -12.85
CA ASP A 245 12.00 -10.45 -12.77
C ASP A 245 12.96 -10.79 -11.61
N ASP A 246 13.82 -9.85 -11.21
CA ASP A 246 14.79 -9.98 -10.13
C ASP A 246 14.22 -9.60 -8.75
N TYR A 247 12.99 -9.08 -8.67
CA TYR A 247 12.40 -8.62 -7.42
C TYR A 247 12.30 -9.71 -6.34
N PRO A 248 11.88 -10.96 -6.62
CA PRO A 248 11.87 -12.02 -5.61
C PRO A 248 13.26 -12.29 -5.00
N SER A 249 14.33 -12.18 -5.80
CA SER A 249 15.71 -12.32 -5.33
C SER A 249 16.11 -11.14 -4.43
N ARG A 250 15.68 -9.93 -4.76
CA ARG A 250 15.89 -8.74 -3.91
C ARG A 250 15.16 -8.86 -2.57
N VAL A 251 13.94 -9.39 -2.57
CA VAL A 251 13.16 -9.70 -1.36
C VAL A 251 13.88 -10.73 -0.49
N GLN A 252 14.30 -11.86 -1.09
CA GLN A 252 15.04 -12.90 -0.39
C GLN A 252 16.31 -12.33 0.25
N HIS A 253 17.10 -11.59 -0.53
CA HIS A 253 18.34 -10.98 -0.07
C HIS A 253 18.10 -10.00 1.10
N TYR A 254 17.09 -9.15 1.01
CA TYR A 254 16.72 -8.23 2.09
C TYR A 254 16.30 -9.00 3.36
N LEU A 255 15.47 -10.04 3.22
CA LEU A 255 15.03 -10.86 4.35
C LEU A 255 16.20 -11.55 5.06
N GLU A 256 17.11 -12.13 4.29
CA GLU A 256 18.30 -12.83 4.82
C GLU A 256 19.31 -11.85 5.44
N GLU A 257 19.70 -10.80 4.72
CA GLU A 257 20.78 -9.89 5.17
C GLU A 257 20.33 -8.98 6.32
N HIS A 258 19.09 -8.49 6.28
CA HIS A 258 18.67 -7.42 7.17
C HIS A 258 17.71 -7.86 8.27
N LEU A 259 16.97 -8.95 8.06
CA LEU A 259 15.95 -9.42 8.99
C LEU A 259 16.26 -10.79 9.61
N ASP A 260 17.34 -11.45 9.21
CA ASP A 260 17.69 -12.80 9.67
C ASP A 260 16.54 -13.81 9.42
N VAL A 261 15.82 -13.61 8.31
CA VAL A 261 14.72 -14.47 7.88
C VAL A 261 15.18 -15.28 6.68
N HIS A 262 15.40 -16.58 6.89
CA HIS A 262 15.72 -17.50 5.81
C HIS A 262 14.45 -17.90 5.07
N THR A 263 14.42 -17.62 3.77
CA THR A 263 13.35 -18.07 2.87
C THR A 263 13.94 -18.49 1.53
N THR A 264 13.22 -19.29 0.76
CA THR A 264 13.63 -19.65 -0.61
C THR A 264 12.75 -18.97 -1.65
N LEU A 265 13.27 -18.80 -2.87
CA LEU A 265 12.48 -18.29 -4.00
C LEU A 265 11.20 -19.11 -4.25
N LEU A 266 11.22 -20.42 -3.98
CA LEU A 266 10.04 -21.27 -4.10
C LEU A 266 8.94 -20.86 -3.11
N GLU A 267 9.31 -20.48 -1.90
CA GLU A 267 8.35 -20.07 -0.86
C GLU A 267 7.76 -18.70 -1.17
N LEU A 268 8.57 -17.77 -1.65
CA LEU A 268 8.13 -16.46 -2.13
C LEU A 268 7.22 -16.58 -3.35
N SER A 269 7.41 -17.61 -4.19
CA SER A 269 6.52 -17.85 -5.35
C SER A 269 5.08 -18.21 -4.95
N LEU A 270 4.84 -18.62 -3.70
CA LEU A 270 3.49 -18.91 -3.17
C LEU A 270 2.69 -17.64 -2.90
N THR A 271 3.36 -16.52 -2.70
CA THR A 271 2.79 -15.19 -2.40
C THR A 271 3.41 -14.15 -3.34
N PRO A 272 3.17 -14.27 -4.67
CA PRO A 272 3.74 -13.34 -5.63
C PRO A 272 3.21 -11.92 -5.41
N THR A 273 3.96 -10.91 -5.86
CA THR A 273 3.56 -9.50 -5.81
C THR A 273 2.12 -9.34 -6.34
N PRO A 274 1.18 -8.77 -5.56
CA PRO A 274 -0.21 -8.64 -5.96
C PRO A 274 -0.35 -7.83 -7.26
N SER A 275 -1.16 -8.27 -8.22
CA SER A 275 -1.34 -7.60 -9.53
C SER A 275 -2.74 -7.01 -9.72
N GLU A 276 -2.93 -6.20 -10.78
CA GLU A 276 -4.22 -5.59 -11.17
C GLU A 276 -5.34 -6.59 -11.49
N LYS A 277 -4.99 -7.83 -11.85
CA LYS A 277 -5.99 -8.86 -12.11
C LYS A 277 -6.73 -9.12 -10.81
N SER A 278 -8.00 -8.72 -10.77
CA SER A 278 -8.85 -8.66 -9.58
C SER A 278 -8.56 -9.79 -8.58
N PRO A 279 -8.10 -9.48 -7.36
CA PRO A 279 -7.81 -10.50 -6.37
C PRO A 279 -9.10 -11.25 -6.02
N ILE A 280 -9.15 -12.55 -6.35
CA ILE A 280 -10.28 -13.39 -5.94
C ILE A 280 -10.20 -13.52 -4.43
N THR A 281 -11.17 -12.93 -3.74
CA THR A 281 -11.28 -12.99 -2.27
C THR A 281 -12.43 -13.92 -1.90
N ILE A 282 -12.16 -14.89 -1.02
CA ILE A 282 -13.15 -15.83 -0.48
C ILE A 282 -13.10 -15.73 1.04
N GLY A 283 -14.15 -15.16 1.64
CA GLY A 283 -14.12 -14.80 3.05
C GLY A 283 -12.99 -13.81 3.34
N GLN A 284 -12.09 -14.18 4.25
CA GLN A 284 -10.90 -13.39 4.61
C GLN A 284 -9.65 -13.70 3.75
N TRP A 285 -9.75 -14.66 2.83
CA TRP A 285 -8.61 -15.18 2.08
C TRP A 285 -8.54 -14.59 0.68
N THR A 286 -7.43 -13.97 0.35
CA THR A 286 -7.13 -13.48 -0.99
C THR A 286 -6.23 -14.49 -1.71
N VAL A 287 -6.73 -15.04 -2.82
CA VAL A 287 -5.99 -15.97 -3.67
C VAL A 287 -4.77 -15.26 -4.23
N SER A 288 -3.57 -15.73 -3.84
CA SER A 288 -2.29 -15.06 -4.12
C SER A 288 -1.68 -15.49 -5.44
N ALA A 289 -1.87 -16.75 -5.82
CA ALA A 289 -1.45 -17.31 -7.10
C ALA A 289 -2.64 -18.03 -7.77
N GLY A 290 -2.50 -18.38 -9.05
CA GLY A 290 -3.48 -19.21 -9.75
C GLY A 290 -3.67 -20.60 -9.12
N ALA A 291 -4.26 -21.53 -9.87
CA ALA A 291 -4.34 -22.91 -9.42
C ALA A 291 -2.93 -23.50 -9.33
N VAL A 292 -2.52 -23.93 -8.13
CA VAL A 292 -1.26 -24.68 -7.92
C VAL A 292 -1.45 -26.18 -8.15
N GLY A 293 -2.70 -26.65 -8.17
CA GLY A 293 -3.03 -28.03 -8.48
C GLY A 293 -4.47 -28.18 -8.95
N LYS A 294 -4.70 -29.16 -9.82
CA LYS A 294 -6.04 -29.57 -10.27
C LYS A 294 -6.14 -31.09 -10.18
N GLY A 295 -7.14 -31.58 -9.47
CA GLY A 295 -7.45 -33.00 -9.37
C GLY A 295 -8.89 -33.29 -9.79
N ALA A 296 -9.26 -34.56 -9.80
CA ALA A 296 -10.62 -35.00 -10.13
C ALA A 296 -11.69 -34.35 -9.22
N SER A 297 -11.32 -34.05 -7.97
CA SER A 297 -12.22 -33.48 -6.97
C SER A 297 -12.21 -31.95 -6.88
N GLY A 298 -11.47 -31.24 -7.75
CA GLY A 298 -11.46 -29.78 -7.74
C GLY A 298 -10.08 -29.15 -7.91
N MET A 299 -10.00 -27.88 -7.56
CA MET A 299 -8.84 -27.02 -7.79
C MET A 299 -8.25 -26.53 -6.47
N VAL A 300 -6.93 -26.48 -6.38
CA VAL A 300 -6.20 -26.00 -5.21
C VAL A 300 -5.44 -24.74 -5.58
N SER A 301 -5.58 -23.70 -4.77
CA SER A 301 -4.86 -22.43 -4.88
C SER A 301 -4.19 -22.08 -3.56
N ILE A 302 -3.20 -21.20 -3.60
CA ILE A 302 -2.67 -20.57 -2.39
C ILE A 302 -3.42 -19.27 -2.14
N ALA A 303 -3.79 -19.04 -0.88
CA ALA A 303 -4.38 -17.79 -0.47
C ALA A 303 -3.70 -17.26 0.79
N SER A 304 -3.84 -15.96 1.02
CA SER A 304 -3.33 -15.28 2.21
C SER A 304 -4.37 -14.31 2.76
N ASN A 305 -4.35 -14.11 4.08
CA ASN A 305 -5.19 -13.09 4.72
C ASN A 305 -4.40 -11.81 5.01
N VAL A 306 -5.10 -10.82 5.57
CA VAL A 306 -4.55 -9.51 5.91
C VAL A 306 -3.51 -9.54 7.03
N GLN A 307 -3.32 -10.67 7.71
CA GLN A 307 -2.28 -10.88 8.72
C GLN A 307 -1.00 -11.52 8.15
N GLY A 308 -1.01 -11.96 6.88
CA GLY A 308 0.09 -12.69 6.26
C GLY A 308 0.01 -14.21 6.43
N GLN A 309 -1.08 -14.74 7.00
CA GLN A 309 -1.24 -16.19 7.12
C GLN A 309 -1.51 -16.78 5.74
N ARG A 310 -0.70 -17.78 5.35
CA ARG A 310 -0.84 -18.53 4.09
C ARG A 310 -1.68 -19.79 4.32
N VAL A 311 -2.52 -20.14 3.35
CA VAL A 311 -3.38 -21.32 3.38
C VAL A 311 -3.46 -22.00 2.01
N ALA A 312 -3.71 -23.30 2.03
CA ALA A 312 -4.16 -24.04 0.85
C ALA A 312 -5.69 -23.96 0.76
N LEU A 313 -6.18 -23.47 -0.37
CA LEU A 313 -7.61 -23.30 -0.63
C LEU A 313 -8.05 -24.33 -1.69
N LYS A 314 -8.78 -25.36 -1.27
CA LYS A 314 -9.34 -26.37 -2.19
C LYS A 314 -10.79 -26.04 -2.51
N ARG A 315 -11.06 -25.63 -3.75
CA ARG A 315 -12.40 -25.37 -4.27
C ARG A 315 -12.98 -26.60 -4.96
N VAL A 316 -14.17 -27.00 -4.52
CA VAL A 316 -14.92 -28.14 -5.04
C VAL A 316 -16.29 -27.65 -5.50
N GLN A 317 -16.63 -27.92 -6.76
CA GLN A 317 -17.95 -27.63 -7.28
C GLN A 317 -18.88 -28.81 -6.98
N VAL A 318 -20.01 -28.55 -6.33
CA VAL A 318 -20.95 -29.57 -5.88
C VAL A 318 -22.32 -29.38 -6.53
N GLY A 319 -23.01 -30.48 -6.80
CA GLY A 319 -24.39 -30.46 -7.27
C GLY A 319 -25.41 -30.35 -6.14
N LYS A 320 -26.67 -30.70 -6.42
CA LYS A 320 -27.74 -30.75 -5.41
C LYS A 320 -27.49 -31.78 -4.30
N ASP A 321 -26.92 -32.93 -4.65
CA ASP A 321 -26.52 -33.93 -3.65
C ASP A 321 -25.15 -33.54 -3.07
N ARG A 322 -25.18 -33.06 -1.84
CA ARG A 322 -24.00 -32.59 -1.09
C ARG A 322 -23.56 -33.57 -0.02
N GLU A 323 -24.13 -34.77 0.04
CA GLU A 323 -23.89 -35.69 1.15
C GLU A 323 -22.43 -36.15 1.19
N CYS A 324 -21.82 -36.38 0.02
CA CYS A 324 -20.40 -36.73 -0.08
C CYS A 324 -19.50 -35.63 0.51
N VAL A 325 -19.73 -34.37 0.14
CA VAL A 325 -18.91 -33.24 0.61
C VAL A 325 -19.12 -32.99 2.10
N ARG A 326 -20.35 -33.13 2.60
CA ARG A 326 -20.65 -33.05 4.04
C ARG A 326 -19.95 -34.16 4.83
N LYS A 327 -19.91 -35.39 4.30
CA LYS A 327 -19.15 -36.51 4.90
C LYS A 327 -17.65 -36.21 4.93
N VAL A 328 -17.10 -35.62 3.88
CA VAL A 328 -15.69 -35.20 3.83
C VAL A 328 -15.41 -34.11 4.87
N GLN A 329 -16.25 -33.07 4.94
CA GLN A 329 -16.15 -32.01 5.94
C GLN A 329 -16.15 -32.58 7.36
N THR A 330 -17.15 -33.41 7.70
CA THR A 330 -17.27 -34.01 9.05
C THR A 330 -16.02 -34.82 9.42
N LYS A 331 -15.45 -35.56 8.46
CA LYS A 331 -14.22 -36.32 8.67
C LYS A 331 -13.03 -35.40 8.94
N LEU A 332 -12.87 -34.33 8.17
CA LEU A 332 -11.78 -33.37 8.32
C LEU A 332 -11.86 -32.62 9.66
N GLU A 333 -13.06 -32.19 10.07
CA GLU A 333 -13.29 -31.58 11.38
C GLU A 333 -12.96 -32.54 12.53
N THR A 334 -13.38 -33.80 12.41
CA THR A 334 -13.06 -34.84 13.40
C THR A 334 -11.55 -35.09 13.49
N LEU A 335 -10.86 -35.15 12.35
CA LEU A 335 -9.41 -35.31 12.30
C LEU A 335 -8.67 -34.12 12.92
N ALA A 336 -9.12 -32.89 12.69
CA ALA A 336 -8.54 -31.69 13.30
C ALA A 336 -8.65 -31.74 14.84
N VAL A 337 -9.82 -32.11 15.38
CA VAL A 337 -10.02 -32.26 16.82
C VAL A 337 -9.15 -33.37 17.41
N LEU A 338 -9.04 -34.51 16.72
CA LEU A 338 -8.20 -35.62 17.17
C LEU A 338 -6.71 -35.25 17.14
N SER A 339 -6.25 -34.57 16.09
CA SER A 339 -4.88 -34.08 15.96
C SER A 339 -4.51 -33.15 17.11
N GLN A 340 -5.36 -32.16 17.44
CA GLN A 340 -5.14 -31.27 18.57
C GLN A 340 -5.09 -32.03 19.91
N ARG A 341 -6.02 -32.96 20.15
CA ARG A 341 -6.04 -33.77 21.39
C ARG A 341 -4.83 -34.67 21.55
N LYS A 342 -4.24 -35.13 20.44
CA LYS A 342 -3.08 -36.02 20.42
C LYS A 342 -1.76 -35.29 20.20
N ASN A 343 -1.79 -33.96 20.07
CA ASN A 343 -0.63 -33.14 19.70
C ASN A 343 0.08 -33.66 18.43
N GLU A 344 -0.70 -34.11 17.44
CA GLU A 344 -0.19 -34.66 16.18
C GLU A 344 -0.06 -33.55 15.15
N ASN A 345 1.17 -33.23 14.75
CA ASN A 345 1.50 -32.13 13.85
C ASN A 345 1.79 -32.57 12.40
N ARG A 346 1.72 -33.88 12.09
CA ARG A 346 1.92 -34.41 10.72
C ARG A 346 0.67 -34.39 9.85
N LEU A 347 -0.47 -34.01 10.41
CA LEU A 347 -1.74 -33.93 9.70
C LEU A 347 -2.07 -32.49 9.35
N LEU A 348 -2.41 -32.26 8.08
CA LEU A 348 -2.92 -30.97 7.63
C LEU A 348 -4.24 -30.63 8.33
N GLN A 349 -4.28 -29.48 8.98
CA GLN A 349 -5.49 -29.06 9.68
C GLN A 349 -6.45 -28.33 8.73
N LEU A 350 -7.74 -28.62 8.90
CA LEU A 350 -8.81 -27.82 8.33
C LEU A 350 -8.99 -26.58 9.20
N ILE A 351 -8.88 -25.40 8.60
CA ILE A 351 -9.05 -24.11 9.27
C ILE A 351 -10.53 -23.71 9.24
N GLU A 352 -11.14 -23.74 8.06
CA GLU A 352 -12.56 -23.41 7.88
C GLU A 352 -13.11 -23.99 6.56
N VAL A 353 -14.44 -24.00 6.44
CA VAL A 353 -15.15 -24.33 5.20
C VAL A 353 -16.04 -23.16 4.82
N ILE A 354 -15.86 -22.66 3.60
CA ILE A 354 -16.62 -21.53 3.06
C ILE A 354 -17.48 -22.03 1.89
N THR A 355 -18.75 -21.65 1.84
CA THR A 355 -19.64 -21.96 0.72
C THR A 355 -20.42 -20.73 0.27
N ASP A 356 -20.66 -20.63 -1.04
CA ASP A 356 -21.52 -19.62 -1.64
C ASP A 356 -23.03 -19.94 -1.51
N ASP A 357 -23.37 -21.12 -0.97
CA ASP A 357 -24.77 -21.55 -0.81
C ASP A 357 -25.03 -22.18 0.56
N VAL A 358 -25.03 -21.32 1.58
CA VAL A 358 -25.31 -21.67 2.98
C VAL A 358 -26.68 -22.32 3.15
N ARG A 359 -27.68 -21.93 2.34
CA ARG A 359 -29.05 -22.46 2.43
C ARG A 359 -29.29 -23.72 1.61
N SER A 360 -28.29 -24.18 0.86
CA SER A 360 -28.39 -25.34 -0.04
C SER A 360 -29.53 -25.24 -1.06
N THR A 361 -29.82 -24.02 -1.51
CA THR A 361 -30.91 -23.75 -2.46
C THR A 361 -30.46 -23.81 -3.92
N ASN A 362 -29.16 -23.63 -4.17
CA ASN A 362 -28.60 -23.56 -5.51
C ASN A 362 -28.37 -24.97 -6.07
N ARG A 363 -28.63 -25.13 -7.38
CA ARG A 363 -28.42 -26.39 -8.11
C ARG A 363 -26.94 -26.79 -8.12
N ILE A 364 -26.07 -25.80 -8.12
CA ILE A 364 -24.62 -25.91 -8.12
C ILE A 364 -24.11 -24.92 -7.07
N ALA A 365 -23.11 -25.31 -6.30
CA ALA A 365 -22.44 -24.46 -5.33
C ALA A 365 -20.94 -24.73 -5.32
N ASP A 366 -20.17 -23.73 -4.92
CA ASP A 366 -18.75 -23.87 -4.62
C ASP A 366 -18.58 -24.08 -3.11
N VAL A 367 -17.85 -25.13 -2.75
CA VAL A 367 -17.40 -25.40 -1.38
C VAL A 367 -15.88 -25.29 -1.34
N CYS A 368 -15.38 -24.39 -0.52
CA CYS A 368 -13.96 -24.13 -0.34
C CYS A 368 -13.50 -24.68 1.02
N PHE A 369 -12.59 -25.63 1.00
CA PHE A 369 -11.88 -26.10 2.19
C PHE A 369 -10.60 -25.28 2.35
N VAL A 370 -10.49 -24.57 3.47
CA VAL A 370 -9.29 -23.80 3.84
C VAL A 370 -8.45 -24.67 4.75
N GLN A 371 -7.23 -24.99 4.34
CA GLN A 371 -6.34 -25.89 5.07
C GLN A 371 -4.99 -25.23 5.31
N GLU A 372 -4.30 -25.68 6.36
CA GLU A 372 -2.88 -25.38 6.52
C GLU A 372 -2.11 -25.85 5.28
N PRO A 373 -1.19 -25.05 4.75
CA PRO A 373 -0.30 -25.52 3.71
C PRO A 373 0.61 -26.60 4.32
N ALA A 374 0.94 -27.65 3.56
CA ALA A 374 1.80 -28.75 4.04
C ALA A 374 3.26 -28.37 4.33
N ALA A 375 3.55 -27.06 4.37
CA ALA A 375 4.83 -26.38 4.49
C ALA A 375 5.88 -26.75 3.43
N GLN A 376 6.33 -25.72 2.72
CA GLN A 376 7.70 -25.32 2.34
C GLN A 376 8.72 -26.37 1.84
N ASP A 377 8.76 -27.60 2.36
CA ASP A 377 9.72 -28.64 1.98
C ASP A 377 9.15 -29.70 1.01
N ILE A 378 7.82 -29.86 0.96
CA ILE A 378 7.19 -30.95 0.19
C ILE A 378 7.01 -30.56 -1.30
N VAL A 379 6.86 -29.27 -1.61
CA VAL A 379 6.73 -28.78 -2.99
C VAL A 379 8.08 -28.82 -3.73
N SER A 380 9.20 -28.74 -3.00
CA SER A 380 10.58 -28.89 -3.50
C SER A 380 10.80 -30.24 -4.20
N ASN A 381 10.11 -31.28 -3.73
CA ASN A 381 10.12 -32.63 -4.33
C ASN A 381 9.06 -32.83 -5.42
N GLY A 382 8.06 -31.95 -5.52
CA GLY A 382 7.00 -32.02 -6.52
C GLY A 382 7.39 -31.38 -7.86
N LEU A 383 8.20 -30.32 -7.84
CA LEU A 383 8.66 -29.64 -9.06
C LEU A 383 9.88 -30.31 -9.72
N THR A 384 10.60 -31.18 -9.00
CA THR A 384 11.70 -32.01 -9.54
C THR A 384 11.22 -33.34 -10.14
N ARG A 385 9.92 -33.67 -10.07
CA ARG A 385 9.37 -34.86 -10.71
C ARG A 385 8.23 -34.53 -11.67
N GLY A 386 8.61 -34.29 -12.92
CA GLY A 386 7.84 -34.74 -14.10
C GLY A 386 7.77 -36.28 -14.19
N LEU A 387 7.41 -36.94 -13.09
CA LEU A 387 7.41 -38.40 -12.90
C LEU A 387 6.24 -38.80 -11.97
N PHE A 388 5.05 -38.29 -12.25
CA PHE A 388 3.86 -39.12 -12.14
C PHE A 388 3.53 -39.60 -13.55
N LYS A 389 4.36 -40.53 -14.05
CA LYS A 389 3.95 -41.41 -15.14
C LYS A 389 2.73 -42.19 -14.64
N GLN A 390 1.78 -42.36 -15.55
CA GLN A 390 0.63 -43.26 -15.52
C GLN A 390 0.69 -44.28 -14.38
N GLY A 391 -0.28 -44.20 -13.47
CA GLY A 391 -0.66 -45.38 -12.72
C GLY A 391 -1.29 -46.35 -13.71
N ASP A 392 -0.65 -47.50 -13.87
CA ASP A 392 -1.30 -48.71 -14.40
C ASP A 392 -2.44 -49.13 -13.45
N GLU A 393 -3.46 -49.74 -14.04
CA GLU A 393 -4.67 -50.28 -13.40
C GLU A 393 -4.42 -51.21 -12.21
#